data_AF-A0A1A5ZTW9-F1
#
_entry.id   AF-A0A1A5ZTW9-F1
#
_cell.length_a   1.000
_cell.length_b   1.000
_cell.length_c   1.000
_cell.angle_alpha   90.00
_cell.angle_beta   90.00
_cell.angle_gamma   90.00
#
_symmetry.space_group_name_H-M   'P 1'
#
loop_
_entity.id
_entity.type
_entity.pdbx_description
1 polymer ?
#
loop_
_entity_poly.entity_id
_entity_poly.type
_entity_poly.pdbx_seq_one_letter_code
_entity_poly.pdbx_strand_id
1 'polypeptide(L)'
;MVYFATLILPLLITLPTLISSSPSPKPDPTRTDPLEVRGYETHPKCYNYETRDPHTCKCYPEYEEPQDHGHGEWYGKRAEETTAAAAAAAADIEAQNKKGGHHLEECVCPDYPNTELDDGWGSGEWKRKGGEKEHQHPKCVCKGQHQTYNPHTRKCECIKKWCPWTPPGHYKRGEKKGGHEHHGLKCRPCGPTGSAVPPGQGGGGGGYGGGYRKRSPSLHEAMQMRKDDERGVETLLGCKDHERACESNGHWRCNDVSSLLWSCGGCPGEGVDCGAIPGVSEVVCDQGRCLIESCRRGYTLINKPEIDYLTNTTCVNENDSPKHWFVNQGI
;
A
#
# COMPACT_ATOMS: atom_id res chain seq x y z
N MET A 1 36.88 -55.64 -46.09
CA MET A 1 36.25 -54.33 -46.37
C MET A 1 34.78 -54.58 -46.67
N VAL A 2 33.91 -54.32 -45.70
CA VAL A 2 32.46 -54.39 -45.86
C VAL A 2 31.91 -53.11 -45.24
N TYR A 3 31.47 -52.17 -46.08
CA TYR A 3 30.80 -50.95 -45.66
C TYR A 3 29.33 -51.26 -45.44
N PHE A 4 28.87 -51.19 -44.19
CA PHE A 4 27.44 -51.15 -43.88
C PHE A 4 26.97 -49.70 -43.96
N ALA A 5 26.23 -49.38 -45.02
CA ALA A 5 25.51 -48.13 -45.17
C ALA A 5 24.23 -48.18 -44.33
N THR A 6 24.20 -47.44 -43.23
CA THR A 6 23.01 -47.18 -42.42
C THR A 6 22.14 -46.12 -43.08
N LEU A 7 21.08 -46.59 -43.75
CA LEU A 7 19.95 -45.77 -44.20
C LEU A 7 19.10 -45.39 -42.98
N ILE A 8 19.22 -44.14 -42.52
CA ILE A 8 18.29 -43.52 -41.56
C ILE A 8 17.16 -42.89 -42.38
N LEU A 9 15.99 -43.53 -42.37
CA LEU A 9 14.74 -42.92 -42.87
C LEU A 9 14.28 -41.82 -41.91
N PRO A 10 13.93 -40.60 -42.39
CA PRO A 10 13.23 -39.63 -41.57
C PRO A 10 11.75 -40.02 -41.47
N LEU A 11 11.32 -40.37 -40.25
CA LEU A 11 9.93 -40.56 -39.90
C LEU A 11 9.24 -39.18 -39.89
N LEU A 12 8.70 -38.77 -41.03
CA LEU A 12 7.80 -37.63 -41.16
C LEU A 12 6.46 -37.99 -40.53
N ILE A 13 6.29 -37.66 -39.24
CA ILE A 13 5.00 -37.67 -38.56
C ILE A 13 4.27 -36.40 -38.99
N THR A 14 3.40 -36.52 -39.98
CA THR A 14 2.43 -35.48 -40.34
C THR A 14 1.31 -35.47 -39.29
N LEU A 15 1.33 -34.50 -38.38
CA LEU A 15 0.18 -34.20 -37.53
C LEU A 15 -0.96 -33.60 -38.37
N PRO A 16 -2.22 -34.02 -38.19
CA PRO A 16 -3.36 -33.37 -38.80
C PRO A 16 -3.61 -32.02 -38.12
N THR A 17 -3.40 -30.93 -38.85
CA THR A 17 -3.88 -29.59 -38.49
C THR A 17 -5.41 -29.56 -38.62
N LEU A 18 -6.12 -29.83 -37.52
CA LEU A 18 -7.52 -29.48 -37.38
C LEU A 18 -7.63 -27.99 -37.13
N ILE A 19 -7.70 -27.21 -38.22
CA ILE A 19 -8.12 -25.81 -38.18
C ILE A 19 -9.63 -25.82 -37.96
N SER A 20 -10.04 -25.80 -36.68
CA SER A 20 -11.42 -25.49 -36.31
C SER A 20 -11.63 -23.99 -36.44
N SER A 21 -12.13 -23.57 -37.60
CA SER A 21 -12.63 -22.21 -37.81
C SER A 21 -13.94 -22.04 -37.06
N SER A 22 -13.86 -21.55 -35.82
CA SER A 22 -15.03 -21.09 -35.08
C SER A 22 -15.69 -19.93 -35.84
N PRO A 23 -16.99 -19.98 -36.15
CA PRO A 23 -17.68 -18.87 -36.77
C PRO A 23 -17.71 -17.67 -35.80
N SER A 24 -17.24 -16.51 -36.27
CA SER A 24 -17.38 -15.24 -35.55
C SER A 24 -18.85 -15.00 -35.19
N PRO A 25 -19.17 -14.72 -33.91
CA PRO A 25 -20.51 -14.31 -33.53
C PRO A 25 -20.82 -12.97 -34.19
N LYS A 26 -21.95 -12.88 -34.89
CA LYS A 26 -22.50 -11.60 -35.34
C LYS A 26 -22.80 -10.74 -34.09
N PRO A 27 -22.54 -9.42 -34.12
CA PRO A 27 -22.91 -8.53 -33.03
C PRO A 27 -24.43 -8.51 -32.89
N ASP A 28 -24.91 -8.91 -31.72
CA ASP A 28 -26.30 -8.81 -31.32
C ASP A 28 -26.62 -7.32 -31.04
N PRO A 29 -27.53 -6.66 -31.78
CA PRO A 29 -27.84 -5.25 -31.61
C PRO A 29 -28.74 -4.96 -30.39
N THR A 30 -28.82 -5.89 -29.43
CA THR A 30 -29.73 -5.83 -28.29
C THR A 30 -29.02 -6.20 -26.99
N ARG A 31 -27.88 -5.54 -26.72
CA ARG A 31 -27.26 -5.52 -25.39
C ARG A 31 -27.24 -4.10 -24.86
N THR A 32 -28.36 -3.69 -24.29
CA THR A 32 -28.42 -2.56 -23.36
C THR A 32 -27.55 -2.89 -22.15
N ASP A 33 -26.63 -1.99 -21.83
CA ASP A 33 -25.81 -2.01 -20.62
C ASP A 33 -26.68 -2.25 -19.36
N PRO A 34 -26.36 -3.24 -18.51
CA PRO A 34 -26.90 -3.30 -17.17
C PRO A 34 -26.03 -2.43 -16.25
N LEU A 35 -26.08 -1.11 -16.49
CA LEU A 35 -25.88 -0.11 -15.44
C LEU A 35 -27.23 0.52 -15.13
N GLU A 36 -28.23 -0.32 -14.87
CA GLU A 36 -29.44 0.09 -14.15
C GLU A 36 -29.11 0.01 -12.65
N VAL A 37 -28.34 0.98 -12.17
CA VAL A 37 -28.24 1.28 -10.73
C VAL A 37 -29.58 1.88 -10.33
N ARG A 38 -30.51 1.04 -9.89
CA ARG A 38 -31.71 1.49 -9.19
C ARG A 38 -31.37 1.83 -7.75
N GLY A 39 -31.64 3.09 -7.40
CA GLY A 39 -31.97 3.71 -6.09
C GLY A 39 -31.41 3.06 -4.82
N TYR A 40 -30.77 3.79 -3.91
CA TYR A 40 -31.09 5.11 -3.39
C TYR A 40 -29.82 5.77 -2.85
N GLU A 41 -29.71 7.08 -3.03
CA GLU A 41 -28.95 8.06 -2.22
C GLU A 41 -27.81 7.51 -1.35
N THR A 42 -26.58 7.54 -1.87
CA THR A 42 -25.38 7.88 -1.08
C THR A 42 -24.26 8.14 -2.07
N HIS A 43 -23.90 9.40 -2.30
CA HIS A 43 -22.59 9.68 -2.86
C HIS A 43 -21.54 9.07 -1.91
N PRO A 44 -20.45 8.48 -2.43
CA PRO A 44 -19.39 7.98 -1.57
C PRO A 44 -18.88 9.13 -0.70
N LYS A 45 -18.85 8.90 0.61
CA LYS A 45 -18.48 9.92 1.58
C LYS A 45 -16.98 10.06 1.67
N CYS A 46 -16.55 11.30 1.82
CA CYS A 46 -15.16 11.71 1.83
C CYS A 46 -14.53 11.58 3.24
N TYR A 47 -14.16 10.34 3.58
CA TYR A 47 -13.65 10.00 4.92
C TYR A 47 -12.14 9.85 5.03
N ASN A 48 -11.41 9.73 3.91
CA ASN A 48 -9.97 9.43 3.91
C ASN A 48 -9.17 10.38 3.00
N TYR A 49 -7.85 10.36 3.14
CA TYR A 49 -6.94 11.27 2.44
C TYR A 49 -6.98 11.13 0.91
N GLU A 50 -7.31 9.93 0.41
CA GLU A 50 -7.40 9.65 -1.03
C GLU A 50 -8.58 10.34 -1.71
N THR A 51 -9.64 10.64 -0.95
CA THR A 51 -10.89 11.25 -1.44
C THR A 51 -10.93 12.77 -1.25
N ARG A 52 -9.83 13.35 -0.73
CA ARG A 52 -9.67 14.80 -0.52
C ARG A 52 -8.60 15.38 -1.43
N ASP A 53 -8.88 16.57 -1.94
CA ASP A 53 -7.89 17.41 -2.58
C ASP A 53 -6.84 17.81 -1.52
N PRO A 54 -5.56 17.47 -1.73
CA PRO A 54 -4.52 17.65 -0.72
C PRO A 54 -4.08 19.11 -0.54
N HIS A 55 -4.56 20.03 -1.37
CA HIS A 55 -4.23 21.46 -1.30
C HIS A 55 -5.32 22.28 -0.62
N THR A 56 -6.57 21.87 -0.76
CA THR A 56 -7.74 22.57 -0.21
C THR A 56 -8.39 21.82 0.94
N CYS A 57 -8.03 20.55 1.13
CA CYS A 57 -8.67 19.59 2.03
C CYS A 57 -10.17 19.37 1.74
N LYS A 58 -10.68 19.88 0.61
CA LYS A 58 -12.06 19.66 0.17
C LYS A 58 -12.18 18.30 -0.49
N CYS A 59 -13.36 17.73 -0.42
CA CYS A 59 -13.66 16.48 -1.12
C CYS A 59 -13.61 16.70 -2.63
N TYR A 60 -13.10 15.71 -3.38
CA TYR A 60 -13.24 15.79 -4.84
C TYR A 60 -14.73 15.83 -5.20
N PRO A 61 -15.12 16.47 -6.32
CA PRO A 61 -16.53 16.71 -6.67
C PRO A 61 -17.41 15.44 -6.72
N GLU A 62 -16.81 14.29 -6.94
CA GLU A 62 -17.45 12.97 -6.94
C GLU A 62 -17.75 12.40 -5.55
N TYR A 63 -17.22 13.00 -4.48
CA TYR A 63 -17.46 12.61 -3.09
C TYR A 63 -18.23 13.70 -2.34
N GLU A 64 -19.19 13.27 -1.50
CA GLU A 64 -19.96 14.19 -0.68
C GLU A 64 -19.20 14.49 0.62
N GLU A 65 -18.99 15.78 0.88
CA GLU A 65 -18.41 16.23 2.14
C GLU A 65 -19.42 15.90 3.26
N PRO A 66 -19.02 15.20 4.34
CA PRO A 66 -19.93 14.89 5.41
C PRO A 66 -20.53 16.20 5.93
N GLN A 67 -21.84 16.40 5.73
CA GLN A 67 -22.52 17.53 6.35
C GLN A 67 -22.30 17.37 7.85
N ASP A 68 -21.60 18.35 8.44
CA ASP A 68 -21.41 18.47 9.87
C ASP A 68 -22.80 18.79 10.46
N HIS A 69 -23.62 17.75 10.60
CA HIS A 69 -24.87 17.81 11.30
C HIS A 69 -24.50 18.06 12.76
N GLY A 70 -24.49 19.34 13.12
CA GLY A 70 -24.11 19.83 14.43
C GLY A 70 -24.56 18.86 15.53
N HIS A 71 -23.59 18.45 16.34
CA HIS A 71 -23.66 17.49 17.44
C HIS A 71 -24.64 17.90 18.58
N GLY A 72 -25.89 18.26 18.26
CA GLY A 72 -26.85 18.84 19.21
C GLY A 72 -28.17 18.10 19.40
N GLU A 73 -28.75 17.46 18.38
CA GLU A 73 -30.20 17.14 18.45
C GLU A 73 -30.63 15.70 18.12
N TRP A 74 -29.71 14.76 17.91
CA TRP A 74 -30.10 13.39 17.53
C TRP A 74 -30.32 12.38 18.68
N TYR A 75 -30.00 12.73 19.93
CA TYR A 75 -30.17 11.82 21.08
C TYR A 75 -31.46 12.07 21.90
N GLY A 76 -32.37 12.91 21.44
CA GLY A 76 -33.58 13.27 22.19
C GLY A 76 -34.82 12.36 22.02
N LYS A 77 -34.79 11.32 21.17
CA LYS A 77 -36.04 10.64 20.76
C LYS A 77 -36.04 9.11 20.73
N ARG A 78 -35.20 8.46 21.56
CA ARG A 78 -35.27 7.00 21.74
C ARG A 78 -35.06 6.53 23.19
N ALA A 79 -35.43 7.36 24.16
CA ALA A 79 -35.31 7.04 25.59
C ALA A 79 -36.63 6.59 26.25
N GLU A 80 -37.74 6.46 25.53
CA GLU A 80 -39.02 6.05 26.14
C GLU A 80 -39.34 4.55 26.02
N GLU A 81 -38.56 3.76 25.26
CA GLU A 81 -38.79 2.31 25.14
C GLU A 81 -37.49 1.51 25.18
N THR A 82 -36.82 1.49 26.33
CA THR A 82 -35.73 0.55 26.58
C THR A 82 -35.74 0.04 28.00
N THR A 83 -35.74 -1.29 28.15
CA THR A 83 -35.68 -2.01 29.42
C THR A 83 -34.37 -1.74 30.16
N ALA A 84 -34.35 -1.99 31.48
CA ALA A 84 -33.20 -1.74 32.36
C ALA A 84 -31.87 -2.37 31.89
N ALA A 85 -31.89 -3.37 31.00
CA ALA A 85 -30.69 -3.95 30.40
C ALA A 85 -30.02 -3.06 29.34
N ALA A 86 -30.79 -2.25 28.61
CA ALA A 86 -30.26 -1.33 27.60
C ALA A 86 -29.71 -0.03 28.23
N ALA A 87 -30.21 0.37 29.40
CA ALA A 87 -29.68 1.51 30.16
C ALA A 87 -28.25 1.25 30.66
N ALA A 88 -27.91 0.00 31.02
CA ALA A 88 -26.56 -0.37 31.41
C ALA A 88 -25.57 -0.36 30.22
N ALA A 89 -26.01 -0.81 29.04
CA ALA A 89 -25.20 -0.76 27.82
C ALA A 89 -24.97 0.69 27.32
N ALA A 90 -25.95 1.58 27.48
CA ALA A 90 -25.80 2.99 27.11
C ALA A 90 -24.80 3.73 28.02
N ALA A 91 -24.73 3.39 29.31
CA ALA A 91 -23.77 3.98 30.25
C ALA A 91 -22.31 3.60 29.92
N ASP A 92 -22.07 2.37 29.46
CA ASP A 92 -20.73 1.94 29.00
C ASP A 92 -20.34 2.62 27.68
N ILE A 93 -21.29 2.86 26.77
CA ILE A 93 -21.04 3.61 25.52
C ILE A 93 -20.74 5.09 25.81
N GLU A 94 -21.44 5.72 26.76
CA GLU A 94 -21.16 7.11 27.15
C GLU A 94 -19.81 7.27 27.87
N ALA A 95 -19.41 6.27 28.68
CA ALA A 95 -18.10 6.23 29.32
C ALA A 95 -16.96 6.02 28.31
N GLN A 96 -17.20 5.28 27.21
CA GLN A 96 -16.22 5.14 26.13
C GLN A 96 -16.18 6.37 25.21
N ASN A 97 -17.31 7.02 24.94
CA ASN A 97 -17.37 8.20 24.06
C ASN A 97 -16.80 9.49 24.69
N LYS A 98 -16.68 9.59 26.02
CA LYS A 98 -15.92 10.68 26.67
C LYS A 98 -14.39 10.58 26.48
N LYS A 99 -13.88 9.50 25.88
CA LYS A 99 -12.46 9.34 25.54
C LYS A 99 -12.15 9.30 24.04
N GLY A 100 -13.16 9.26 23.18
CA GLY A 100 -12.99 9.21 21.73
C GLY A 100 -13.58 10.44 21.07
N GLY A 101 -12.87 11.56 21.11
CA GLY A 101 -13.11 12.60 20.11
C GLY A 101 -12.88 11.96 18.74
N HIS A 102 -13.81 12.12 17.81
CA HIS A 102 -13.58 11.77 16.41
C HIS A 102 -12.35 12.55 15.95
N HIS A 103 -11.19 11.91 15.99
CA HIS A 103 -10.00 12.40 15.35
C HIS A 103 -10.36 12.45 13.86
N LEU A 104 -10.73 13.62 13.34
CA LEU A 104 -10.35 13.92 11.97
C LEU A 104 -8.87 13.59 11.93
N GLU A 105 -8.48 12.54 11.20
CA GLU A 105 -7.08 12.20 10.99
C GLU A 105 -6.39 13.51 10.63
N GLU A 106 -5.55 13.99 11.56
CA GLU A 106 -4.98 15.34 11.50
C GLU A 106 -4.34 15.51 10.12
N CYS A 107 -4.61 16.62 9.44
CA CYS A 107 -4.02 16.88 8.14
C CYS A 107 -2.49 16.91 8.28
N VAL A 108 -1.82 15.79 7.98
CA VAL A 108 -0.36 15.70 8.03
C VAL A 108 0.19 16.17 6.69
N CYS A 109 1.15 17.09 6.74
CA CYS A 109 1.84 17.55 5.54
C CYS A 109 2.79 16.45 4.99
N PRO A 110 2.78 16.17 3.67
CA PRO A 110 3.50 15.04 3.07
C PRO A 110 5.03 15.03 3.26
N ASP A 111 5.65 16.18 3.56
CA ASP A 111 7.11 16.32 3.72
C ASP A 111 7.54 16.48 5.18
N TYR A 112 6.80 15.84 6.10
CA TYR A 112 7.23 15.73 7.49
C TYR A 112 8.62 15.04 7.56
N PRO A 113 9.61 15.62 8.26
CA PRO A 113 9.53 16.67 9.29
C PRO A 113 9.70 18.12 8.81
N ASN A 114 9.90 18.38 7.52
CA ASN A 114 10.27 19.71 6.98
C ASN A 114 9.10 20.69 6.95
N THR A 115 7.87 20.19 7.06
CA THR A 115 6.64 20.97 6.98
C THR A 115 5.89 21.02 8.31
N GLU A 116 5.15 22.11 8.54
CA GLU A 116 4.09 22.23 9.54
C GLU A 116 2.80 22.73 8.89
N LEU A 117 1.68 22.42 9.52
CA LEU A 117 0.37 22.92 9.13
C LEU A 117 0.21 24.33 9.71
N ASP A 118 0.14 25.35 8.87
CA ASP A 118 -0.28 26.69 9.25
C ASP A 118 -1.80 26.72 9.17
N ASP A 119 -2.46 26.62 10.31
CA ASP A 119 -3.91 26.69 10.46
C ASP A 119 -4.46 28.13 10.33
N GLY A 120 -3.59 29.12 10.11
CA GLY A 120 -3.96 30.53 10.01
C GLY A 120 -4.20 31.20 11.37
N TRP A 121 -4.01 30.48 12.48
CA TRP A 121 -4.20 30.95 13.87
C TRP A 121 -2.87 31.33 14.53
N GLY A 122 -1.95 31.93 13.76
CA GLY A 122 -0.66 32.37 14.28
C GLY A 122 -0.77 33.10 15.62
N SER A 123 0.13 32.79 16.55
CA SER A 123 0.16 33.24 17.96
C SER A 123 0.40 34.74 18.18
N GLY A 124 0.11 35.58 17.20
CA GLY A 124 0.23 37.03 17.25
C GLY A 124 -0.91 37.71 17.99
N GLU A 125 -0.54 38.67 18.83
CA GLU A 125 -1.41 39.53 19.64
C GLU A 125 -2.65 40.05 18.87
N TRP A 126 -3.84 39.61 19.28
CA TRP A 126 -5.12 39.85 18.61
C TRP A 126 -5.55 41.31 18.63
N LYS A 127 -5.17 42.11 17.62
CA LYS A 127 -5.92 43.34 17.31
C LYS A 127 -7.15 42.99 16.49
N ARG A 128 -8.30 42.90 17.16
CA ARG A 128 -9.63 42.86 16.52
C ARG A 128 -9.83 44.14 15.69
N LYS A 129 -9.63 44.06 14.38
CA LYS A 129 -10.24 45.00 13.43
C LYS A 129 -11.30 44.22 12.64
N GLY A 130 -12.55 44.64 12.78
CA GLY A 130 -13.74 43.99 12.23
C GLY A 130 -13.83 44.10 10.71
N GLY A 131 -13.06 43.27 10.01
CA GLY A 131 -13.28 42.93 8.61
C GLY A 131 -13.61 41.44 8.51
N GLU A 132 -14.60 41.10 7.70
CA GLU A 132 -14.96 39.75 7.27
C GLU A 132 -13.70 39.03 6.75
N LYS A 133 -13.13 38.14 7.57
CA LYS A 133 -11.95 37.37 7.18
C LYS A 133 -12.43 36.07 6.56
N GLU A 134 -12.26 35.99 5.25
CA GLU A 134 -12.33 34.75 4.49
C GLU A 134 -11.52 33.68 5.22
N HIS A 135 -12.18 32.60 5.65
CA HIS A 135 -11.55 31.51 6.37
C HIS A 135 -10.52 30.85 5.45
N GLN A 136 -9.24 31.21 5.61
CA GLN A 136 -8.17 30.57 4.86
C GLN A 136 -8.01 29.14 5.39
N HIS A 137 -8.12 28.19 4.48
CA HIS A 137 -7.90 26.78 4.78
C HIS A 137 -6.46 26.54 5.30
N PRO A 138 -6.26 25.55 6.18
CA PRO A 138 -4.93 25.20 6.67
C PRO A 138 -4.01 24.87 5.48
N LYS A 139 -2.78 25.39 5.51
CA LYS A 139 -1.80 25.20 4.43
C LYS A 139 -0.49 24.65 4.98
N CYS A 140 0.16 23.79 4.21
CA CYS A 140 1.50 23.31 4.57
C CYS A 140 2.54 24.41 4.35
N VAL A 141 3.32 24.71 5.37
CA VAL A 141 4.45 25.66 5.32
C VAL A 141 5.75 24.96 5.73
N CYS A 142 6.87 25.40 5.15
CA CYS A 142 8.18 24.85 5.47
C CYS A 142 8.72 25.43 6.78
N LYS A 143 9.20 24.57 7.68
CA LYS A 143 9.78 24.97 8.98
C LYS A 143 11.12 25.69 8.85
N GLY A 144 11.90 25.36 7.82
CA GLY A 144 13.26 25.87 7.67
C GLY A 144 13.31 27.25 7.00
N GLN A 145 14.27 28.07 7.42
CA GLN A 145 14.54 29.37 6.79
C GLN A 145 14.99 29.18 5.33
N HIS A 146 14.57 30.11 4.47
CA HIS A 146 14.87 30.11 3.04
C HIS A 146 14.36 28.87 2.29
N GLN A 147 13.20 28.36 2.72
CA GLN A 147 12.48 27.29 2.06
C GLN A 147 11.16 27.79 1.50
N THR A 148 10.67 27.10 0.49
CA THR A 148 9.33 27.26 -0.06
C THR A 148 8.72 25.88 -0.26
N TYR A 149 7.45 25.73 0.09
CA TYR A 149 6.73 24.49 -0.13
C TYR A 149 6.28 24.45 -1.58
N ASN A 150 6.72 23.44 -2.32
CA ASN A 150 6.32 23.24 -3.69
C ASN A 150 5.07 22.33 -3.72
N PRO A 151 3.89 22.84 -4.09
CA PRO A 151 2.66 22.06 -4.08
C PRO A 151 2.70 20.89 -5.08
N HIS A 152 3.46 21.02 -6.17
CA HIS A 152 3.54 19.98 -7.19
C HIS A 152 4.42 18.80 -6.75
N THR A 153 5.57 19.07 -6.13
CA THR A 153 6.49 18.01 -5.65
C THR A 153 6.16 17.54 -4.24
N ARG A 154 5.25 18.25 -3.57
CA ARG A 154 4.84 18.05 -2.18
C ARG A 154 6.02 18.07 -1.21
N LYS A 155 7.07 18.85 -1.51
CA LYS A 155 8.31 18.93 -0.73
C LYS A 155 8.72 20.38 -0.46
N CYS A 156 9.41 20.59 0.65
CA CYS A 156 10.13 21.82 0.91
C CYS A 156 11.39 21.88 0.05
N GLU A 157 11.53 22.97 -0.68
CA GLU A 157 12.68 23.23 -1.54
C GLU A 157 13.36 24.54 -1.10
N CYS A 158 14.68 24.64 -1.28
CA CYS A 158 15.37 25.89 -1.01
C CYS A 158 14.98 26.96 -2.03
N ILE A 159 14.72 28.19 -1.58
CA ILE A 159 14.41 29.30 -2.48
C ILE A 159 15.59 29.63 -3.40
N LYS A 160 15.33 30.34 -4.51
CA LYS A 160 16.36 30.74 -5.48
C LYS A 160 17.55 31.43 -4.78
N LYS A 161 18.79 31.04 -5.16
CA LYS A 161 20.08 31.42 -4.54
C LYS A 161 20.40 30.72 -3.21
N TRP A 162 19.57 29.79 -2.76
CA TRP A 162 19.86 28.92 -1.62
C TRP A 162 19.90 27.46 -2.07
N CYS A 163 20.87 26.73 -1.55
CA CYS A 163 21.18 25.37 -1.94
C CYS A 163 20.98 24.44 -0.72
N PRO A 164 20.48 23.22 -0.94
CA PRO A 164 20.40 22.23 0.13
C PRO A 164 21.81 21.97 0.66
N TRP A 165 21.98 22.13 1.96
CA TRP A 165 23.25 21.96 2.64
C TRP A 165 23.23 20.69 3.47
N THR A 166 24.13 19.77 3.14
CA THR A 166 24.38 18.59 3.96
C THR A 166 25.73 18.77 4.67
N PRO A 167 25.80 18.63 6.00
CA PRO A 167 27.05 18.79 6.73
C PRO A 167 28.12 17.83 6.21
N PRO A 168 29.35 18.30 5.94
CA PRO A 168 30.47 17.44 5.57
C PRO A 168 30.80 16.51 6.75
N GLY A 169 30.40 15.25 6.64
CA GLY A 169 30.56 14.24 7.69
C GLY A 169 29.31 13.39 7.94
N HIS A 170 28.13 13.84 7.49
CA HIS A 170 26.87 13.12 7.73
C HIS A 170 26.69 11.83 6.91
N TYR A 171 27.55 11.61 5.90
CA TYR A 171 27.46 10.43 5.01
C TYR A 171 28.38 9.27 5.40
N LYS A 172 29.15 9.36 6.49
CA LYS A 172 30.29 8.41 6.71
C LYS A 172 30.38 7.72 8.07
N ARG A 173 29.33 7.67 8.88
CA ARG A 173 29.35 6.88 10.11
C ARG A 173 28.15 5.95 10.13
N GLY A 174 28.40 4.65 10.14
CA GLY A 174 27.40 3.66 10.50
C GLY A 174 26.91 4.00 11.91
N GLU A 175 25.74 4.61 11.99
CA GLU A 175 25.11 4.96 13.24
C GLU A 175 24.23 3.79 13.67
N LYS A 176 24.49 3.37 14.89
CA LYS A 176 23.76 2.34 15.62
C LYS A 176 22.29 2.74 15.65
N LYS A 177 21.42 1.74 15.46
CA LYS A 177 19.97 1.81 15.63
C LYS A 177 19.60 2.55 16.93
N GLY A 178 18.81 3.61 16.80
CA GLY A 178 18.08 4.22 17.91
C GLY A 178 18.09 5.73 17.88
N GLY A 179 17.19 6.32 17.09
CA GLY A 179 16.89 7.75 17.11
C GLY A 179 17.41 8.53 15.91
N HIS A 180 16.78 8.34 14.75
CA HIS A 180 16.91 9.33 13.68
C HIS A 180 16.15 10.59 14.12
N GLU A 181 16.84 11.53 14.75
CA GLU A 181 16.40 12.91 14.68
C GLU A 181 16.38 13.28 13.20
N HIS A 182 15.19 13.32 12.61
CA HIS A 182 15.03 13.71 11.22
C HIS A 182 15.46 15.18 11.12
N HIS A 183 16.73 15.41 10.79
CA HIS A 183 17.27 16.74 10.62
C HIS A 183 16.58 17.38 9.41
N GLY A 184 15.66 18.31 9.68
CA GLY A 184 14.95 19.00 8.62
C GLY A 184 15.92 19.63 7.61
N LEU A 185 15.46 19.78 6.37
CA LEU A 185 16.20 20.39 5.27
C LEU A 185 16.84 21.70 5.76
N LYS A 186 18.14 21.89 5.48
CA LYS A 186 18.86 23.14 5.79
C LYS A 186 19.31 23.77 4.49
N CYS A 187 18.91 25.01 4.26
CA CYS A 187 19.30 25.77 3.08
C CYS A 187 20.43 26.74 3.44
N ARG A 188 21.46 26.85 2.60
CA ARG A 188 22.53 27.87 2.72
C ARG A 188 22.68 28.66 1.42
N PRO A 189 23.21 29.90 1.44
CA PRO A 189 23.44 30.65 0.21
C PRO A 189 24.31 29.83 -0.75
N CYS A 190 23.88 29.73 -2.01
CA CYS A 190 24.67 29.15 -3.08
C CYS A 190 25.83 30.10 -3.40
N GLY A 191 26.91 30.04 -2.61
CA GLY A 191 28.12 30.78 -2.88
C GLY A 191 29.05 30.01 -3.82
N PRO A 192 29.96 30.69 -4.54
CA PRO A 192 31.20 30.06 -5.00
C PRO A 192 32.00 29.75 -3.75
N THR A 193 31.75 28.59 -3.13
CA THR A 193 32.64 28.08 -2.09
C THR A 193 34.05 28.10 -2.67
N GLY A 194 34.91 28.93 -2.08
CA GLY A 194 36.30 29.06 -2.49
C GLY A 194 36.89 27.70 -2.79
N SER A 195 37.58 27.63 -3.94
CA SER A 195 38.16 26.45 -4.54
C SER A 195 38.52 25.37 -3.53
N ALA A 196 37.98 24.17 -3.76
CA ALA A 196 38.54 22.95 -3.22
C ALA A 196 40.06 23.01 -3.40
N VAL A 197 40.78 23.14 -2.28
CA VAL A 197 42.23 23.00 -2.29
C VAL A 197 42.49 21.57 -2.78
N PRO A 198 43.29 21.39 -3.84
CA PRO A 198 43.59 20.07 -4.37
C PRO A 198 44.22 19.19 -3.26
N PRO A 199 43.87 17.89 -3.21
CA PRO A 199 44.37 16.99 -2.19
C PRO A 199 45.83 16.66 -2.50
N GLY A 200 46.74 17.47 -1.97
CA GLY A 200 48.15 17.22 -2.11
C GLY A 200 48.96 18.39 -1.61
N GLN A 201 49.44 18.28 -0.37
CA GLN A 201 50.81 18.59 0.05
C GLN A 201 50.84 19.05 1.52
N GLY A 202 51.21 18.10 2.39
CA GLY A 202 52.08 18.33 3.55
C GLY A 202 51.53 19.09 4.75
N GLY A 203 51.29 18.38 5.85
CA GLY A 203 51.17 18.98 7.18
C GLY A 203 51.02 17.93 8.26
N GLY A 204 52.14 17.45 8.79
CA GLY A 204 52.21 16.40 9.79
C GLY A 204 51.39 16.70 11.05
N GLY A 205 50.64 15.70 11.49
CA GLY A 205 49.95 15.68 12.78
C GLY A 205 49.75 14.23 13.16
N GLY A 206 50.65 13.72 13.99
CA GLY A 206 50.62 12.34 14.49
C GLY A 206 49.31 12.06 15.21
N GLY A 207 48.63 11.02 14.76
CA GLY A 207 47.46 10.46 15.41
C GLY A 207 47.41 8.98 15.12
N TYR A 208 47.90 8.19 16.07
CA TYR A 208 47.81 6.73 16.09
C TYR A 208 46.34 6.33 16.24
N GLY A 209 45.56 6.46 15.17
CA GLY A 209 44.18 5.98 15.08
C GLY A 209 44.17 4.70 14.26
N GLY A 210 44.19 3.56 14.95
CA GLY A 210 44.20 2.23 14.35
C GLY A 210 43.18 2.11 13.22
N GLY A 211 43.70 1.94 12.00
CA GLY A 211 42.91 1.66 10.81
C GLY A 211 42.28 0.28 10.92
N TYR A 212 41.07 0.21 11.48
CA TYR A 212 40.21 -0.93 11.31
C TYR A 212 39.88 -1.04 9.81
N ARG A 213 40.54 -1.99 9.13
CA ARG A 213 40.11 -2.42 7.80
C ARG A 213 38.63 -2.80 7.92
N LYS A 214 37.76 -1.98 7.35
CA LYS A 214 36.32 -2.25 7.34
C LYS A 214 36.13 -3.60 6.64
N ARG A 215 35.70 -4.61 7.40
CA ARG A 215 35.23 -5.87 6.81
C ARG A 215 34.04 -5.52 5.94
N SER A 216 33.98 -6.10 4.75
CA SER A 216 32.76 -6.13 3.95
C SER A 216 31.62 -6.60 4.86
N PRO A 217 30.47 -5.90 4.90
CA PRO A 217 29.32 -6.34 5.69
C PRO A 217 29.02 -7.80 5.38
N SER A 218 28.67 -8.58 6.40
CA SER A 218 28.21 -9.94 6.15
C SER A 218 26.95 -9.91 5.26
N LEU A 219 26.69 -10.97 4.49
CA LEU A 219 25.50 -11.04 3.62
C LEU A 219 24.21 -10.72 4.40
N HIS A 220 24.10 -11.24 5.63
CA HIS A 220 22.98 -10.97 6.53
C HIS A 220 22.87 -9.50 6.93
N GLU A 221 23.99 -8.83 7.20
CA GLU A 221 24.03 -7.41 7.54
C GLU A 221 23.69 -6.53 6.33
N ALA A 222 24.16 -6.89 5.13
CA ALA A 222 23.80 -6.22 3.89
C ALA A 222 22.30 -6.36 3.57
N MET A 223 21.70 -7.51 3.85
CA MET A 223 20.26 -7.74 3.71
C MET A 223 19.44 -6.95 4.73
N GLN A 224 19.90 -6.87 5.98
CA GLN A 224 19.21 -6.10 7.01
C GLN A 224 19.16 -4.59 6.71
N MET A 225 20.20 -4.07 6.05
CA MET A 225 20.26 -2.68 5.59
C MET A 225 19.35 -2.38 4.37
N ARG A 226 18.78 -3.41 3.73
CA ARG A 226 17.88 -3.27 2.57
C ARG A 226 16.42 -3.62 2.86
N LYS A 227 16.05 -3.82 4.12
CA LYS A 227 14.64 -4.08 4.50
C LYS A 227 13.67 -2.98 4.06
N ASP A 228 14.16 -1.77 3.83
CA ASP A 228 13.37 -0.63 3.35
C ASP A 228 13.28 -0.56 1.81
N ASP A 229 14.06 -1.37 1.10
CA ASP A 229 13.99 -1.52 -0.36
C ASP A 229 13.25 -2.82 -0.65
N GLU A 230 11.96 -2.70 -0.99
CA GLU A 230 11.03 -3.84 -1.15
C GLU A 230 11.51 -4.92 -2.13
N ARG A 231 12.46 -4.60 -3.03
CA ARG A 231 13.11 -5.55 -3.95
C ARG A 231 14.64 -5.62 -3.85
N GLY A 232 15.21 -5.05 -2.80
CA GLY A 232 16.66 -4.94 -2.63
C GLY A 232 17.35 -6.29 -2.40
N VAL A 233 16.65 -7.28 -1.84
CA VAL A 233 17.17 -8.63 -1.57
C VAL A 233 17.05 -9.51 -2.82
N GLU A 234 15.94 -9.41 -3.54
CA GLU A 234 15.64 -10.09 -4.80
C GLU A 234 16.70 -9.75 -5.85
N THR A 235 17.00 -8.45 -6.00
CA THR A 235 18.02 -7.97 -6.93
C THR A 235 19.41 -8.49 -6.57
N LEU A 236 19.72 -8.62 -5.28
CA LEU A 236 21.01 -9.14 -4.81
C LEU A 236 21.18 -10.63 -5.09
N LEU A 237 20.11 -11.41 -4.95
CA LEU A 237 20.10 -12.85 -5.22
C LEU A 237 19.93 -13.17 -6.71
N GLY A 238 19.55 -12.19 -7.52
CA GLY A 238 19.24 -12.37 -8.94
C GLY A 238 17.93 -13.12 -9.16
N CYS A 239 16.94 -12.92 -8.28
CA CYS A 239 15.60 -13.47 -8.46
C CYS A 239 14.93 -12.85 -9.70
N LYS A 240 14.13 -13.64 -10.41
CA LYS A 240 13.33 -13.17 -11.56
C LYS A 240 12.13 -12.33 -11.09
N ASP A 241 11.46 -11.65 -12.02
CA ASP A 241 10.29 -10.79 -11.71
C ASP A 241 9.13 -11.50 -11.01
N HIS A 242 9.00 -12.82 -11.22
CA HIS A 242 7.97 -13.66 -10.60
C HIS A 242 8.47 -14.43 -9.36
N GLU A 243 9.74 -14.25 -9.00
CA GLU A 243 10.35 -14.87 -7.85
C GLU A 243 10.53 -13.83 -6.74
N ARG A 244 10.30 -14.24 -5.50
CA ARG A 244 10.55 -13.43 -4.31
C ARG A 244 11.67 -14.05 -3.49
N ALA A 245 12.49 -13.21 -2.86
CA ALA A 245 13.52 -13.70 -1.97
C ALA A 245 12.86 -14.13 -0.65
N CYS A 246 12.92 -15.42 -0.33
CA CYS A 246 12.30 -15.98 0.86
C CYS A 246 13.35 -16.58 1.79
N GLU A 247 13.26 -16.23 3.07
CA GLU A 247 14.09 -16.84 4.11
C GLU A 247 13.47 -18.18 4.55
N SER A 248 14.27 -19.24 4.51
CA SER A 248 13.90 -20.57 5.00
C SER A 248 15.08 -21.17 5.74
N ASN A 249 14.89 -21.49 7.02
CA ASN A 249 15.94 -22.05 7.89
C ASN A 249 17.23 -21.20 7.92
N GLY A 250 17.09 -19.87 7.91
CA GLY A 250 18.23 -18.93 7.92
C GLY A 250 18.99 -18.79 6.60
N HIS A 251 18.47 -19.40 5.52
CA HIS A 251 19.00 -19.24 4.17
C HIS A 251 17.99 -18.55 3.27
N TRP A 252 18.47 -17.63 2.44
CA TRP A 252 17.65 -16.95 1.45
C TRP A 252 17.68 -17.68 0.12
N ARG A 253 16.52 -17.87 -0.48
CA ARG A 253 16.38 -18.45 -1.82
C ARG A 253 15.29 -17.73 -2.59
N CYS A 254 15.44 -17.65 -3.91
CA CYS A 254 14.37 -17.20 -4.78
C CYS A 254 13.28 -18.28 -4.81
N ASN A 255 12.05 -17.89 -4.53
CA ASN A 255 10.87 -18.75 -4.57
C ASN A 255 9.88 -18.16 -5.57
N ASP A 256 9.36 -18.96 -6.50
CA ASP A 256 8.37 -18.48 -7.46
C ASP A 256 7.02 -18.30 -6.76
N VAL A 257 6.64 -17.04 -6.53
CA VAL A 257 5.39 -16.70 -5.84
C VAL A 257 4.21 -16.54 -6.81
N SER A 258 4.48 -16.67 -8.12
CA SER A 258 3.48 -16.46 -9.16
C SER A 258 2.80 -17.73 -9.62
N SER A 259 3.52 -18.87 -9.57
CA SER A 259 3.06 -20.14 -10.14
C SER A 259 3.08 -21.33 -9.16
N LEU A 260 3.82 -21.25 -8.05
CA LEU A 260 3.89 -22.35 -7.08
C LEU A 260 2.66 -22.36 -6.17
N LEU A 261 1.94 -23.47 -6.18
CA LEU A 261 0.71 -23.67 -5.40
C LEU A 261 0.87 -23.44 -3.90
N TRP A 262 2.00 -23.84 -3.31
CA TRP A 262 2.26 -23.80 -1.87
C TRP A 262 2.91 -22.48 -1.38
N SER A 263 3.09 -21.51 -2.28
CA SER A 263 3.67 -20.19 -1.99
C SER A 263 3.05 -19.11 -2.86
N CYS A 264 1.75 -19.26 -3.16
CA CYS A 264 1.08 -18.36 -4.08
C CYS A 264 0.93 -16.97 -3.43
N GLY A 265 1.44 -15.95 -4.10
CA GLY A 265 1.37 -14.56 -3.65
C GLY A 265 2.39 -14.16 -2.58
N GLY A 266 3.21 -15.09 -2.05
CA GLY A 266 4.13 -14.76 -0.97
C GLY A 266 5.11 -15.86 -0.59
N CYS A 267 6.00 -15.55 0.35
CA CYS A 267 6.94 -16.53 0.88
C CYS A 267 6.24 -17.61 1.72
N PRO A 268 6.85 -18.79 1.94
CA PRO A 268 6.22 -19.83 2.76
C PRO A 268 5.85 -19.31 4.16
N GLY A 269 4.57 -19.37 4.51
CA GLY A 269 4.01 -18.81 5.76
C GLY A 269 3.39 -17.41 5.61
N GLU A 270 3.73 -16.67 4.55
CA GLU A 270 3.08 -15.41 4.16
C GLU A 270 2.12 -15.61 2.98
N GLY A 271 2.51 -16.44 2.01
CA GLY A 271 1.71 -16.81 0.85
C GLY A 271 0.66 -17.86 1.17
N VAL A 272 -0.28 -18.03 0.24
CA VAL A 272 -1.40 -18.98 0.36
C VAL A 272 -1.00 -20.32 -0.27
N ASP A 273 -1.31 -21.42 0.41
CA ASP A 273 -1.29 -22.75 -0.17
C ASP A 273 -2.61 -23.03 -0.89
N CYS A 274 -2.62 -22.79 -2.21
CA CYS A 274 -3.80 -23.01 -3.04
C CYS A 274 -4.31 -24.45 -3.00
N GLY A 275 -3.42 -25.43 -2.77
CA GLY A 275 -3.79 -26.84 -2.68
C GLY A 275 -4.53 -27.21 -1.39
N ALA A 276 -4.44 -26.35 -0.38
CA ALA A 276 -5.11 -26.54 0.91
C ALA A 276 -6.55 -25.97 0.94
N ILE A 277 -7.01 -25.32 -0.13
CA ILE A 277 -8.37 -24.75 -0.20
C ILE A 277 -9.41 -25.89 -0.09
N PRO A 278 -10.36 -25.82 0.86
CA PRO A 278 -11.36 -26.86 1.05
C PRO A 278 -12.22 -27.10 -0.19
N GLY A 279 -12.48 -28.36 -0.51
CA GLY A 279 -13.37 -28.74 -1.61
C GLY A 279 -12.80 -28.58 -3.02
N VAL A 280 -11.57 -28.08 -3.17
CA VAL A 280 -10.91 -27.91 -4.47
C VAL A 280 -10.40 -29.24 -5.02
N SER A 281 -10.60 -29.44 -6.33
CA SER A 281 -10.07 -30.58 -7.10
C SER A 281 -8.88 -30.15 -7.95
N GLU A 282 -9.04 -29.09 -8.74
CA GLU A 282 -7.97 -28.52 -9.56
C GLU A 282 -7.87 -27.02 -9.30
N VAL A 283 -6.64 -26.55 -9.11
CA VAL A 283 -6.32 -25.17 -8.80
C VAL A 283 -4.96 -24.84 -9.37
N VAL A 284 -4.82 -23.61 -9.82
CA VAL A 284 -3.59 -23.05 -10.38
C VAL A 284 -3.25 -21.79 -9.60
N CYS A 285 -1.96 -21.54 -9.35
CA CYS A 285 -1.51 -20.22 -8.92
C CYS A 285 -1.18 -19.42 -10.18
N ASP A 286 -1.84 -18.28 -10.38
CA ASP A 286 -1.58 -17.38 -11.50
C ASP A 286 -1.39 -15.96 -10.96
N GLN A 287 -0.26 -15.35 -11.30
CA GLN A 287 0.11 -14.00 -10.86
C GLN A 287 0.00 -13.78 -9.34
N GLY A 288 0.25 -14.83 -8.56
CA GLY A 288 0.17 -14.79 -7.09
C GLY A 288 -1.25 -14.84 -6.53
N ARG A 289 -2.22 -15.31 -7.32
CA ARG A 289 -3.60 -15.56 -6.90
C ARG A 289 -3.99 -17.00 -7.17
N CYS A 290 -4.73 -17.63 -6.26
CA CYS A 290 -5.24 -18.97 -6.50
C CYS A 290 -6.47 -18.89 -7.43
N LEU A 291 -6.42 -19.59 -8.56
CA LEU A 291 -7.51 -19.75 -9.51
C LEU A 291 -8.03 -21.17 -9.41
N ILE A 292 -9.26 -21.33 -8.93
CA ILE A 292 -9.92 -22.63 -8.80
C ILE A 292 -10.55 -23.00 -10.13
N GLU A 293 -10.06 -24.07 -10.77
CA GLU A 293 -10.58 -24.55 -12.06
C GLU A 293 -11.75 -25.53 -11.86
N SER A 294 -11.64 -26.42 -10.87
CA SER A 294 -12.69 -27.40 -10.57
C SER A 294 -12.79 -27.76 -9.09
N CYS A 295 -14.02 -28.03 -8.65
CA CYS A 295 -14.33 -28.48 -7.30
C CYS A 295 -14.47 -30.01 -7.24
N ARG A 296 -14.21 -30.59 -6.07
CA ARG A 296 -14.46 -32.01 -5.79
C ARG A 296 -15.96 -32.30 -5.88
N ARG A 297 -16.29 -33.57 -6.12
CA ARG A 297 -17.68 -34.03 -6.15
C ARG A 297 -18.42 -33.65 -4.86
N GLY A 298 -19.62 -33.07 -5.00
CA GLY A 298 -20.44 -32.56 -3.89
C GLY A 298 -20.15 -31.12 -3.48
N TYR A 299 -19.23 -30.45 -4.19
CA TYR A 299 -18.97 -29.02 -4.07
C TYR A 299 -19.32 -28.32 -5.38
N THR A 300 -19.79 -27.09 -5.26
CA THR A 300 -20.14 -26.23 -6.38
C THR A 300 -19.22 -25.01 -6.38
N LEU A 301 -18.70 -24.66 -7.55
CA LEU A 301 -17.89 -23.46 -7.73
C LEU A 301 -18.81 -22.24 -7.70
N ILE A 302 -18.59 -21.35 -6.72
CA ILE A 302 -19.36 -20.12 -6.57
C ILE A 302 -18.41 -18.93 -6.76
N ASN A 303 -18.86 -17.93 -7.52
CA ASN A 303 -18.13 -16.68 -7.69
C ASN A 303 -18.38 -15.77 -6.49
N LYS A 304 -17.64 -16.04 -5.41
CA LYS A 304 -17.63 -15.26 -4.19
C LYS A 304 -16.17 -14.99 -3.81
N PRO A 305 -15.74 -13.72 -3.73
CA PRO A 305 -14.37 -13.39 -3.36
C PRO A 305 -14.11 -13.78 -1.91
N GLU A 306 -12.98 -14.44 -1.68
CA GLU A 306 -12.53 -14.88 -0.37
C GLU A 306 -11.13 -14.32 -0.10
N ILE A 307 -11.05 -13.36 0.83
CA ILE A 307 -9.86 -12.56 1.10
C ILE A 307 -8.70 -13.44 1.59
N ASP A 308 -9.01 -14.47 2.39
CA ASP A 308 -8.02 -15.37 3.00
C ASP A 308 -7.22 -16.17 1.98
N TYR A 309 -7.80 -16.44 0.81
CA TYR A 309 -7.17 -17.22 -0.25
C TYR A 309 -6.81 -16.40 -1.48
N LEU A 310 -7.05 -15.08 -1.46
CA LEU A 310 -6.85 -14.19 -2.61
C LEU A 310 -7.54 -14.70 -3.88
N THR A 311 -8.71 -15.32 -3.74
CA THR A 311 -9.48 -15.89 -4.85
C THR A 311 -10.78 -15.14 -5.09
N ASN A 312 -11.26 -15.17 -6.33
CA ASN A 312 -12.58 -14.66 -6.70
C ASN A 312 -13.67 -15.75 -6.64
N THR A 313 -13.26 -17.02 -6.52
CA THR A 313 -14.15 -18.18 -6.59
C THR A 313 -13.83 -19.11 -5.43
N THR A 314 -14.86 -19.73 -4.85
CA THR A 314 -14.71 -20.69 -3.75
C THR A 314 -15.57 -21.93 -4.00
N CYS A 315 -15.13 -23.08 -3.49
CA CYS A 315 -15.88 -24.33 -3.57
C CYS A 315 -16.77 -24.47 -2.33
N VAL A 316 -18.09 -24.41 -2.51
CA VAL A 316 -19.04 -24.55 -1.40
C VAL A 316 -19.70 -25.91 -1.46
N ASN A 317 -19.78 -26.60 -0.32
CA ASN A 317 -20.47 -27.89 -0.23
C ASN A 317 -21.96 -27.69 -0.52
N GLU A 318 -22.53 -28.51 -1.39
CA GLU A 318 -23.96 -28.45 -1.75
C GLU A 318 -24.88 -28.63 -0.54
N ASN A 319 -24.41 -29.31 0.51
CA ASN A 319 -25.16 -29.53 1.74
C ASN A 319 -25.08 -28.36 2.73
N ASP A 320 -24.03 -27.53 2.66
CA ASP A 320 -23.84 -26.35 3.53
C ASP A 320 -24.46 -25.08 2.94
N SER A 321 -24.88 -25.10 1.68
CA SER A 321 -25.79 -24.07 1.20
C SER A 321 -26.98 -24.06 2.15
N PRO A 322 -27.30 -22.91 2.80
CA PRO A 322 -28.47 -22.81 3.65
C PRO A 322 -29.65 -23.15 2.76
N LYS A 323 -30.11 -24.41 2.84
CA LYS A 323 -31.37 -24.83 2.28
C LYS A 323 -32.33 -23.89 2.95
N HIS A 324 -32.77 -22.88 2.21
CA HIS A 324 -33.77 -21.94 2.64
C HIS A 324 -34.89 -22.80 3.20
N TRP A 325 -34.97 -22.87 4.52
CA TRP A 325 -36.10 -23.43 5.23
C TRP A 325 -37.20 -22.37 5.08
N PHE A 326 -37.62 -22.06 3.85
CA PHE A 326 -38.97 -21.59 3.67
C PHE A 326 -39.86 -22.79 3.99
N VAL A 327 -40.02 -23.03 5.30
CA VAL A 327 -41.16 -23.71 5.87
C VAL A 327 -42.32 -22.86 5.38
N ASN A 328 -42.99 -23.39 4.36
CA ASN A 328 -44.23 -22.87 3.85
C ASN A 328 -45.21 -22.85 5.05
N GLN A 329 -45.28 -21.74 5.77
CA GLN A 329 -46.33 -21.53 6.77
C GLN A 329 -47.60 -21.30 5.96
N GLY A 330 -48.27 -22.41 5.65
CA GLY A 330 -49.60 -22.39 5.06
C GLY A 330 -50.54 -21.57 5.94
N ILE A 331 -51.12 -20.54 5.33
CA ILE A 331 -52.33 -19.86 5.79
C ILE A 331 -53.52 -20.62 5.19
#